data_AF-A0A948JIU5-F1
#
_entry.id   AF-A0A948JIU5-F1
#
_cell.length_a   1.000
_cell.length_b   1.000
_cell.length_c   1.000
_cell.angle_alpha   90.00
_cell.angle_beta   90.00
_cell.angle_gamma   90.00
#
_symmetry.space_group_name_H-M   'P 1'
#
loop_
_entity.id
_entity.type
_entity.pdbx_description
1 polymer ?
#
loop_
_entity_poly.entity_id
_entity_poly.type
_entity_poly.pdbx_seq_one_letter_code
_entity_poly.pdbx_strand_id
1 'polypeptide(L)'
;MNARLLAALYVSGASMRITGYKRKDTEVEGLIEMESIAIVADAKKLKAIAFFLNSAAEEMEKIGSDFDHVHLMDKWSEWDESYPDVQIVSTKYI
;
A
#
# COMPACT_ATOMS: atom_id res chain seq x y z
N MET A 1 4.94 -24.40 -27.70
CA MET A 1 4.86 -23.95 -26.30
C MET A 1 3.70 -22.96 -26.20
N ASN A 2 2.68 -23.23 -25.37
CA ASN A 2 1.39 -22.53 -25.43
C ASN A 2 1.39 -21.28 -24.52
N ALA A 3 0.93 -20.12 -25.02
CA ALA A 3 1.03 -18.82 -24.32
C ALA A 3 0.36 -18.79 -22.93
N ARG A 4 -0.60 -19.68 -22.68
CA ARG A 4 -1.24 -19.86 -21.36
C ARG A 4 -0.30 -20.40 -20.28
N LEU A 5 0.73 -21.16 -20.65
CA LEU A 5 1.70 -21.71 -19.69
C LEU A 5 2.72 -20.65 -19.23
N LEU A 6 3.06 -19.70 -20.10
CA LEU A 6 3.91 -18.55 -19.78
C LEU A 6 3.21 -17.57 -18.82
N ALA A 7 1.91 -17.34 -18.99
CA ALA A 7 1.13 -16.52 -18.06
C ALA A 7 1.03 -17.14 -16.66
N ALA A 8 0.85 -18.47 -16.57
CA ALA A 8 0.80 -19.16 -15.28
C ALA A 8 2.15 -19.18 -14.54
N LEU A 9 3.27 -19.23 -15.28
CA LEU A 9 4.61 -19.15 -14.69
C LEU A 9 4.97 -17.72 -14.24
N TYR A 10 4.50 -16.68 -14.95
CA TYR A 10 4.73 -15.27 -14.59
C TYR A 10 3.88 -14.79 -13.39
N VAL A 11 2.76 -15.46 -13.11
CA VAL A 11 1.85 -15.12 -12.00
C VAL A 11 2.29 -15.74 -10.66
N SER A 12 3.28 -16.65 -10.66
CA SER A 12 3.74 -17.31 -9.43
C SER A 12 4.70 -16.50 -8.55
N GLY A 13 4.98 -15.23 -8.87
CA GLY A 13 5.94 -14.44 -8.07
C GLY A 13 6.13 -12.97 -8.45
N ALA A 14 5.17 -12.33 -9.12
CA ALA A 14 5.30 -10.91 -9.42
C ALA A 14 5.28 -10.09 -8.11
N SER A 15 6.41 -9.45 -7.80
CA SER A 15 6.57 -8.55 -6.67
C SER A 15 5.60 -7.38 -6.78
N MET A 16 5.05 -6.96 -5.64
CA MET A 16 4.13 -5.82 -5.56
C MET A 16 4.86 -4.54 -5.93
N ARG A 17 4.21 -3.67 -6.71
CA ARG A 17 4.76 -2.35 -7.06
C ARG A 17 3.68 -1.28 -6.96
N ILE A 18 4.09 -0.10 -6.50
CA ILE A 18 3.28 1.12 -6.48
C ILE A 18 4.05 2.16 -7.27
N THR A 19 3.41 2.70 -8.29
CA THR A 19 3.96 3.78 -9.13
C THR A 19 2.94 4.88 -9.20
N GLY A 20 3.34 6.11 -9.50
CA GLY A 20 2.36 7.18 -9.66
C GLY A 20 2.95 8.43 -10.28
N TYR A 21 2.06 9.37 -10.57
CA TYR A 21 2.44 10.71 -11.03
C TYR A 21 2.48 11.64 -9.83
N LYS A 22 3.60 12.34 -9.65
CA LYS A 22 3.75 13.39 -8.64
C LYS A 22 2.82 14.57 -8.98
N ARG A 23 2.11 15.10 -7.98
CA ARG A 23 1.38 16.38 -8.05
C ARG A 23 2.27 17.52 -7.55
N LYS A 24 2.75 17.44 -6.31
CA LYS A 24 3.67 18.44 -5.70
C LYS A 24 4.47 17.82 -4.56
N ASP A 25 5.58 18.45 -4.21
CA ASP A 25 6.28 18.15 -2.95
C ASP A 25 5.46 18.66 -1.76
N THR A 26 5.61 18.03 -0.59
CA THR A 26 4.99 18.48 0.66
C THR A 26 6.06 18.69 1.73
N GLU A 27 5.75 19.45 2.77
CA GLU A 27 6.61 19.59 3.96
C GLU A 27 6.35 18.49 5.00
N VAL A 28 5.38 17.61 4.75
CA VAL A 28 4.91 16.58 5.68
C VAL A 28 5.87 15.41 5.64
N GLU A 29 6.82 15.36 6.56
CA GLU A 29 7.75 14.22 6.76
C GLU A 29 8.46 13.75 5.48
N GLY A 30 8.69 14.66 4.52
CA GLY A 30 9.30 14.32 3.23
C GLY A 30 8.38 13.54 2.27
N LEU A 31 7.09 13.44 2.57
CA LEU A 31 6.08 12.87 1.67
C LEU A 31 5.85 13.78 0.46
N ILE A 32 5.42 13.15 -0.63
CA ILE A 32 5.07 13.82 -1.89
C ILE A 32 3.58 13.58 -2.14
N GLU A 33 2.85 14.61 -2.54
CA GLU A 33 1.46 14.46 -2.92
C GLU A 33 1.37 13.86 -4.34
N MET A 34 0.64 12.76 -4.47
CA MET A 34 0.46 12.05 -5.73
C MET A 34 -0.80 12.52 -6.47
N GLU A 35 -0.70 12.76 -7.77
CA GLU A 35 -1.85 13.01 -8.65
C GLU A 35 -2.66 11.72 -8.83
N SER A 36 -1.94 10.61 -9.02
CA SER A 36 -2.51 9.27 -9.12
C SER A 36 -1.47 8.23 -8.75
N ILE A 37 -1.96 7.06 -8.31
CA ILE A 37 -1.16 5.87 -8.06
C ILE A 37 -1.72 4.69 -8.86
N ALA A 38 -0.84 3.76 -9.24
CA ALA A 38 -1.15 2.48 -9.84
C ALA A 38 -0.51 1.37 -8.99
N ILE A 39 -1.31 0.38 -8.63
CA ILE A 39 -0.89 -0.77 -7.82
C ILE A 39 -0.83 -1.99 -8.72
N VAL A 40 0.33 -2.60 -8.82
CA VAL A 40 0.53 -3.86 -9.54
C VAL A 40 0.75 -4.96 -8.51
N ALA A 41 -0.25 -5.81 -8.34
CA ALA A 41 -0.22 -6.90 -7.38
C ALA A 41 -1.18 -8.02 -7.80
N ASP A 42 -1.01 -9.22 -7.23
CA ASP A 42 -2.01 -10.28 -7.36
C ASP A 42 -3.19 -10.08 -6.41
N ALA A 43 -4.24 -10.89 -6.56
CA ALA A 43 -5.45 -10.79 -5.76
C ALA A 43 -5.23 -11.02 -4.26
N LYS A 44 -4.24 -11.83 -3.86
CA LYS A 44 -3.93 -12.09 -2.45
C LYS A 44 -3.35 -10.82 -1.81
N LYS A 45 -2.37 -10.20 -2.48
CA LYS A 45 -1.74 -8.96 -2.03
C LYS A 45 -2.73 -7.80 -1.98
N LEU A 46 -3.61 -7.66 -2.98
CA LEU A 46 -4.68 -6.65 -2.96
C LEU A 46 -5.64 -6.82 -1.78
N LYS A 47 -5.98 -8.07 -1.41
CA LYS A 47 -6.79 -8.34 -0.23
C LYS A 47 -6.08 -7.98 1.08
N ALA A 48 -4.77 -8.18 1.17
CA ALA A 48 -3.99 -7.76 2.33
C ALA A 48 -3.99 -6.24 2.49
N ILE A 49 -3.79 -5.50 1.39
CA ILE A 49 -3.91 -4.02 1.38
C ILE A 49 -5.31 -3.61 1.83
N ALA A 50 -6.38 -4.18 1.27
CA ALA A 50 -7.75 -3.83 1.63
C ALA A 50 -8.05 -4.09 3.11
N PHE A 51 -7.58 -5.21 3.65
CA PHE A 51 -7.71 -5.53 5.08
C PHE A 51 -6.98 -4.49 5.95
N PHE A 52 -5.76 -4.10 5.57
CA PHE A 52 -5.00 -3.06 6.25
C PHE A 52 -5.72 -1.71 6.24
N LEU A 53 -6.24 -1.27 5.09
CA LEU A 53 -6.98 -0.01 4.96
C LEU A 53 -8.21 0.02 5.87
N ASN A 54 -8.98 -1.08 5.92
CA ASN A 54 -10.14 -1.18 6.81
C ASN A 54 -9.73 -1.16 8.28
N SER A 55 -8.68 -1.90 8.65
CA SER A 55 -8.18 -1.94 10.03
C SER A 55 -7.67 -0.57 10.49
N ALA A 56 -6.98 0.16 9.60
CA ALA A 56 -6.51 1.51 9.88
C ALA A 56 -7.69 2.48 10.08
N ALA A 57 -8.74 2.39 9.25
CA ALA A 57 -9.95 3.19 9.42
C ALA A 57 -10.64 2.92 10.78
N GLU A 58 -10.77 1.66 11.19
CA GLU A 58 -11.29 1.29 12.51
C GLU A 58 -10.41 1.85 13.66
N GLU A 59 -9.09 1.81 13.49
CA GLU A 59 -8.13 2.37 14.46
C GLU A 59 -8.25 3.91 14.55
N MET A 60 -8.44 4.60 13.42
CA MET A 60 -8.71 6.04 13.36
C MET A 60 -10.00 6.41 14.09
N GLU A 61 -11.09 5.65 13.89
CA GLU A 61 -12.37 5.90 14.58
C GLU A 61 -12.24 5.71 16.10
N LYS A 62 -11.46 4.72 16.52
CA LYS A 62 -11.25 4.41 17.94
C LYS A 62 -10.37 5.43 18.65
N ILE A 63 -9.28 5.86 18.02
CA ILE A 63 -8.28 6.75 18.62
C ILE A 63 -8.64 8.23 18.42
N GLY A 64 -9.31 8.58 17.31
CA GLY A 64 -9.71 9.94 17.01
C GLY A 64 -8.52 10.85 16.71
N SER A 65 -8.49 12.04 17.30
CA SER A 65 -7.46 13.07 17.06
C SER A 65 -6.03 12.63 17.38
N ASP A 66 -5.89 11.62 18.24
CA ASP A 66 -4.59 11.13 18.67
C ASP A 66 -3.97 10.15 17.66
N PHE A 67 -4.70 9.77 16.61
CA PHE A 67 -4.17 8.93 15.55
C PHE A 67 -2.99 9.63 14.87
N ASP A 68 -1.93 8.87 14.62
CA ASP A 68 -0.68 9.35 14.06
C ASP A 68 -0.48 8.74 12.66
N HIS A 69 0.14 7.57 12.58
CA HIS A 69 0.24 6.82 11.34
C HIS A 69 0.36 5.32 11.64
N VAL A 70 0.09 4.49 10.63
CA VAL A 70 0.33 3.04 10.67
C VAL A 70 0.91 2.57 9.34
N HIS A 71 1.77 1.57 9.39
CA HIS A 71 2.42 0.97 8.23
C HIS A 71 1.81 -0.39 7.88
N LEU A 72 1.71 -0.70 6.59
CA LEU A 72 1.26 -2.00 6.10
C LEU A 72 2.25 -3.10 6.52
N MET A 73 3.55 -2.82 6.44
CA MET A 73 4.60 -3.78 6.80
C MET A 73 4.51 -4.28 8.25
N ASP A 74 4.00 -3.46 9.18
CA ASP A 74 3.84 -3.83 10.58
C ASP A 74 2.65 -4.76 10.82
N LYS A 75 1.64 -4.70 9.93
CA LYS A 75 0.35 -5.39 10.12
C LYS A 75 0.23 -6.66 9.28
N TRP A 76 0.99 -6.79 8.20
CA TRP A 76 0.89 -7.92 7.28
C TRP A 76 1.94 -9.00 7.60
N SER A 77 1.51 -10.13 8.17
CA SER A 77 2.40 -11.23 8.57
C SER A 77 3.17 -11.92 7.43
N GLU A 78 2.69 -11.79 6.18
CA GLU A 78 3.36 -12.31 4.99
C GLU A 78 4.05 -11.19 4.20
N TRP A 79 4.45 -10.12 4.90
CA TRP A 79 5.23 -9.04 4.33
C TRP A 79 6.55 -9.53 3.73
N ASP A 80 6.98 -8.85 2.67
CA ASP A 80 8.25 -9.07 1.99
C ASP A 80 8.95 -7.72 1.83
N GLU A 81 10.25 -7.67 2.15
CA GLU A 81 11.05 -6.43 2.10
C GLU A 81 11.16 -5.83 0.69
N SER A 82 10.87 -6.61 -0.37
CA SER A 82 10.84 -6.09 -1.73
C SER A 82 9.58 -5.28 -2.06
N TYR A 83 8.57 -5.31 -1.20
CA TYR A 83 7.31 -4.61 -1.43
C TYR A 83 7.40 -3.13 -1.03
N PRO A 84 6.76 -2.22 -1.79
CA PRO A 84 6.58 -0.85 -1.34
C PRO A 84 5.61 -0.82 -0.17
N ASP A 85 5.98 -0.14 0.90
CA ASP A 85 5.11 0.07 2.05
C ASP A 85 3.96 1.03 1.73
N VAL A 86 2.84 0.85 2.42
CA VAL A 86 1.66 1.72 2.37
C VAL A 86 1.40 2.23 3.76
N GLN A 87 1.37 3.54 3.91
CA GLN A 87 1.18 4.20 5.19
C GLN A 87 -0.16 4.93 5.21
N ILE A 88 -0.88 4.81 6.33
CA ILE A 88 -2.05 5.65 6.60
C ILE A 88 -1.60 6.68 7.62
N VAL A 89 -1.65 7.94 7.24
CA VAL A 89 -1.13 9.07 8.00
C VAL A 89 -2.30 9.99 8.36
N SER A 90 -2.28 10.51 9.58
CA SER A 90 -3.33 11.39 10.12
C SER A 90 -3.47 12.66 9.30
N THR A 91 -4.71 13.12 9.12
CA THR A 91 -5.00 14.37 8.43
C THR A 91 -4.48 15.60 9.18
N LYS A 92 -4.11 15.48 10.47
CA LYS A 92 -3.50 16.57 11.24
C LYS A 92 -2.18 17.08 10.66
N TYR A 93 -1.58 16.30 9.76
CA TYR A 93 -0.33 16.65 9.11
C TYR A 93 -0.49 17.35 7.76
N ILE A 94 -1.69 17.40 7.16
CA ILE A 94 -1.93 17.94 5.80
C ILE A 94 -2.79 19.20 5.84
#